data_AF-A0A1F1U9L2-F1
#
_entry.id   AF-A0A1F1U9L2-F1
#
_cell.length_a   1.000
_cell.length_b   1.000
_cell.length_c   1.000
_cell.angle_alpha   90.00
_cell.angle_beta   90.00
_cell.angle_gamma   90.00
#
_symmetry.space_group_name_H-M   'P 1'
#
loop_
_entity.id
_entity.type
_entity.pdbx_description
1 polymer ?
#
loop_
_entity_poly.entity_id
_entity_poly.type
_entity_poly.pdbx_seq_one_letter_code
_entity_poly.pdbx_strand_id
1 'polypeptide(L)'
;MEAVADRALDQLARWAGIPDLAERIVVRRTYGPGDFAADVHAWRGSLLGPGHTLAQSAMFRPSVRDADVAGLMYAGSSVRPGIGVPMCLISAEVVRDELRHDARRARPAGPGGSGA
;
A
#
# COMPACT_ATOMS: atom_id res chain seq x y z
N MET A 1 -14.54 2.38 18.48
CA MET A 1 -13.10 2.65 18.65
C MET A 1 -12.74 2.70 20.13
N GLU A 2 -13.31 3.61 20.91
CA GLU A 2 -12.97 3.77 22.34
C GLU A 2 -13.09 2.48 23.17
N ALA A 3 -14.20 1.75 23.06
CA ALA A 3 -14.37 0.49 23.80
C ALA A 3 -13.36 -0.63 23.42
N VAL A 4 -12.72 -0.54 22.24
CA VAL A 4 -11.62 -1.45 21.87
C VAL A 4 -10.32 -0.99 22.52
N ALA A 5 -10.07 0.32 22.49
CA ALA A 5 -8.90 0.93 23.13
C ALA A 5 -8.93 0.72 24.66
N ASP A 6 -10.08 0.84 25.31
CA ASP A 6 -10.23 0.58 26.75
C ASP A 6 -9.84 -0.87 27.09
N ARG A 7 -10.39 -1.85 26.35
CA ARG A 7 -10.03 -3.26 26.54
C ARG A 7 -8.55 -3.55 26.30
N ALA A 8 -7.94 -2.87 25.33
CA ALA A 8 -6.51 -3.00 25.05
C ALA A 8 -5.65 -2.41 26.17
N LEU A 9 -6.05 -1.25 26.72
CA LEU A 9 -5.39 -0.61 27.86
C LEU A 9 -5.50 -1.48 29.12
N ASP A 10 -6.68 -2.04 29.41
CA ASP A 10 -6.88 -2.96 30.54
C ASP A 10 -5.99 -4.20 30.41
N GLN A 11 -5.88 -4.75 29.20
CA GLN A 11 -5.02 -5.89 28.91
C GLN A 11 -3.54 -5.55 29.09
N LEU A 12 -3.10 -4.39 28.60
CA LEU A 12 -1.73 -3.91 28.76
C LEU A 12 -1.39 -3.65 30.22
N ALA A 13 -2.30 -3.04 30.99
CA ALA A 13 -2.16 -2.82 32.43
C ALA A 13 -1.92 -4.13 33.19
N ARG A 14 -2.71 -5.17 32.87
CA ARG A 14 -2.55 -6.51 33.45
C ARG A 14 -1.22 -7.17 33.05
N TRP A 15 -0.84 -7.09 31.78
CA TRP A 15 0.39 -7.73 31.28
C TRP A 15 1.66 -7.06 31.81
N ALA A 16 1.64 -5.74 31.96
CA ALA A 16 2.76 -4.98 32.47
C ALA A 16 2.81 -4.90 34.01
N GLY A 17 1.75 -5.32 34.70
CA GLY A 17 1.64 -5.19 36.16
C GLY A 17 1.48 -3.74 36.64
N ILE A 18 0.86 -2.89 35.82
CA ILE A 18 0.68 -1.45 36.07
C ILE A 18 -0.82 -1.17 36.23
N PRO A 19 -1.41 -1.34 37.42
CA PRO A 19 -2.86 -1.25 37.61
C PRO A 19 -3.42 0.17 37.38
N ASP A 20 -2.60 1.20 37.56
CA ASP A 20 -2.93 2.61 37.38
C ASP A 20 -2.54 3.15 35.99
N LEU A 21 -2.27 2.26 35.01
CA LEU A 21 -1.82 2.67 33.67
C LEU A 21 -2.77 3.67 33.00
N ALA A 22 -4.08 3.47 33.12
CA ALA A 22 -5.09 4.35 32.52
C ALA A 22 -5.05 5.76 33.13
N GLU A 23 -4.80 5.88 34.44
CA GLU A 23 -4.73 7.15 35.16
C GLU A 23 -3.49 7.97 34.76
N ARG A 24 -2.43 7.30 34.28
CA ARG A 24 -1.19 7.93 33.82
C ARG A 24 -1.28 8.49 32.39
N ILE A 25 -2.38 8.26 31.67
CA ILE A 25 -2.54 8.72 30.29
C ILE A 25 -2.86 10.21 30.27
N VAL A 26 -1.90 11.03 29.83
CA VAL A 26 -2.07 12.48 29.67
C VAL A 26 -2.70 12.86 28.33
N VAL A 27 -2.51 12.04 27.30
CA VAL A 27 -3.04 12.25 25.94
C VAL A 27 -3.43 10.91 25.36
N ARG A 28 -4.64 10.85 24.78
CA ARG A 28 -5.16 9.70 24.06
C ARG A 28 -5.64 10.13 22.68
N ARG A 29 -5.20 9.41 21.65
CA ARG A 29 -5.72 9.50 20.29
C ARG A 29 -5.98 8.09 19.80
N THR A 30 -7.15 7.87 19.25
CA THR A 30 -7.55 6.59 18.67
C THR A 30 -7.56 6.73 17.16
N TYR A 31 -7.07 5.70 16.48
CA TYR A 31 -6.96 5.66 15.03
C TYR A 31 -7.31 4.27 14.54
N GLY A 32 -8.29 4.16 13.66
CA GLY A 32 -8.87 2.90 13.23
C GLY A 32 -9.31 2.93 11.77
N PRO A 33 -10.01 1.88 11.31
CA PRO A 33 -10.31 1.72 9.88
C PRO A 33 -11.07 2.89 9.24
N GLY A 34 -11.95 3.55 10.00
CA GLY A 34 -12.66 4.74 9.51
C GLY A 34 -11.71 5.89 9.19
N ASP A 35 -10.71 6.11 10.05
CA ASP A 35 -9.70 7.15 9.85
C ASP A 35 -8.79 6.82 8.65
N PHE A 36 -8.43 5.55 8.45
CA PHE A 36 -7.70 5.13 7.24
C PHE A 36 -8.48 5.41 5.94
N ALA A 37 -9.81 5.20 5.96
CA ALA A 37 -10.64 5.50 4.79
C ALA A 37 -10.73 7.01 4.54
N ALA A 38 -10.81 7.82 5.60
CA ALA A 38 -10.94 9.26 5.52
C ALA A 38 -9.61 9.96 5.13
N ASP A 39 -8.52 9.60 5.80
CA ASP A 39 -7.28 10.38 5.78
C ASP A 39 -6.34 9.98 4.64
N VAL A 40 -6.37 8.70 4.23
CA VAL A 40 -5.46 8.17 3.19
C VAL A 40 -6.20 7.45 2.06
N HIS A 41 -7.53 7.63 1.99
CA HIS A 41 -8.39 7.03 0.96
C HIS A 41 -8.22 5.50 0.84
N ALA A 42 -7.92 4.83 1.95
CA ALA A 42 -7.78 3.39 1.96
C ALA A 42 -9.14 2.73 1.72
N TRP A 43 -9.25 1.93 0.66
CA TRP A 43 -10.46 1.17 0.37
C TRP A 43 -10.86 0.30 1.58
N ARG A 44 -12.10 0.49 2.05
CA ARG A 44 -12.65 -0.16 3.25
C ARG A 44 -11.82 0.02 4.53
N GLY A 45 -10.98 1.06 4.61
CA GLY A 45 -10.14 1.31 5.76
C GLY A 45 -9.00 0.30 5.94
N SER A 46 -8.58 -0.38 4.86
CA SER A 46 -7.54 -1.41 4.94
C SER A 46 -6.15 -0.80 5.13
N LEU A 47 -5.49 -1.14 6.25
CA LEU A 47 -4.07 -0.84 6.45
C LEU A 47 -3.17 -1.66 5.52
N LEU A 48 -3.64 -2.84 5.12
CA LEU A 48 -2.84 -3.85 4.45
C LEU A 48 -3.42 -4.20 3.07
N GLY A 49 -4.03 -3.25 2.35
CA GLY A 49 -4.52 -3.47 0.99
C GLY A 49 -5.36 -4.76 0.83
N PRO A 50 -5.15 -5.54 -0.26
CA PRO A 50 -5.75 -6.87 -0.42
C PRO A 50 -5.32 -7.85 0.68
N GLY A 51 -6.23 -8.74 1.08
CA GLY A 51 -5.98 -9.74 2.13
C GLY A 51 -4.88 -10.74 1.79
N HIS A 52 -4.49 -11.56 2.78
CA HIS A 52 -3.44 -12.57 2.64
C HIS A 52 -4.01 -13.92 2.22
N THR A 53 -4.85 -13.93 1.17
CA THR A 53 -5.31 -15.16 0.53
C THR A 53 -4.37 -15.53 -0.62
N LEU A 54 -4.31 -16.81 -1.01
CA LEU A 54 -3.48 -17.25 -2.13
C LEU A 54 -3.75 -16.42 -3.41
N ALA A 55 -5.02 -16.14 -3.69
CA ALA A 55 -5.46 -15.33 -4.84
C ALA A 55 -5.13 -13.83 -4.73
N GLN A 56 -4.71 -13.35 -3.56
CA GLN A 56 -4.33 -11.95 -3.30
C GLN A 56 -2.83 -11.79 -2.98
N SER A 57 -2.07 -12.89 -3.09
CA SER A 57 -0.61 -12.91 -3.01
C SER A 57 0.04 -12.12 -4.14
N ALA A 58 1.31 -11.75 -3.97
CA ALA A 58 2.05 -10.87 -4.88
C ALA A 58 1.93 -11.25 -6.37
N MET A 59 1.92 -12.54 -6.70
CA MET A 59 1.81 -13.03 -8.09
C MET A 59 0.47 -12.71 -8.76
N PHE A 60 -0.61 -12.56 -7.97
CA PHE A 60 -1.98 -12.32 -8.44
C PHE A 60 -2.46 -10.90 -8.11
N ARG A 61 -1.58 -10.04 -7.60
CA ARG A 61 -1.93 -8.64 -7.37
C ARG A 61 -2.11 -7.89 -8.69
N PRO A 62 -2.94 -6.82 -8.68
CA PRO A 62 -3.08 -5.95 -9.84
C PRO A 62 -1.72 -5.48 -10.37
N SER A 63 -1.64 -5.38 -11.69
CA SER A 63 -0.46 -4.90 -12.40
C SER A 63 -0.20 -3.41 -12.09
N VAL A 64 1.05 -2.99 -12.23
CA VAL A 64 1.39 -1.56 -12.19
C VAL A 64 0.88 -0.81 -13.42
N ARG A 65 0.56 -1.52 -14.52
CA ARG A 65 0.01 -0.93 -15.75
C ARG A 65 -1.48 -1.24 -15.82
N ASP A 66 -2.28 -0.24 -16.16
CA ASP A 66 -3.70 -0.43 -16.43
C ASP A 66 -3.90 -1.25 -17.72
N ALA A 67 -4.88 -2.15 -17.72
CA ALA A 67 -5.15 -3.01 -18.86
C ALA A 67 -5.98 -2.31 -19.95
N ASP A 68 -6.80 -1.33 -19.55
CA ASP A 68 -7.81 -0.70 -20.41
C ASP A 68 -7.39 0.73 -20.81
N VAL A 69 -6.55 1.38 -20.00
CA VAL A 69 -6.11 2.77 -20.22
C VAL A 69 -4.63 2.85 -20.59
N ALA A 70 -4.34 3.19 -21.84
CA ALA A 70 -2.98 3.38 -22.32
C ALA A 70 -2.27 4.53 -21.58
N GLY A 71 -1.04 4.26 -21.11
CA GLY A 71 -0.23 5.24 -20.39
C GLY A 71 -0.59 5.42 -18.91
N LEU A 72 -1.63 4.75 -18.41
CA LEU A 72 -1.97 4.78 -16.98
C LEU A 72 -1.19 3.71 -16.21
N MET A 73 -0.50 4.16 -15.16
CA MET A 73 0.28 3.30 -14.27
C MET A 73 0.01 3.64 -12.80
N TYR A 74 0.13 2.64 -11.94
CA TYR A 74 -0.13 2.69 -10.51
C TYR A 74 1.13 2.31 -9.74
N ALA A 75 1.40 3.03 -8.65
CA ALA A 75 2.45 2.71 -7.70
C ALA A 75 1.86 2.65 -6.27
N GLY A 76 2.45 1.81 -5.42
CA GLY A 76 2.12 1.75 -3.99
C GLY A 76 1.66 0.38 -3.53
N SER A 77 0.97 0.34 -2.39
CA SER A 77 0.70 -0.88 -1.63
C SER A 77 -0.40 -1.78 -2.23
N SER A 78 -1.23 -1.24 -3.12
CA SER A 78 -2.39 -1.95 -3.70
C SER A 78 -2.06 -2.72 -4.98
N VAL A 79 -0.88 -2.53 -5.55
CA VAL A 79 -0.42 -3.18 -6.79
C VAL A 79 0.82 -4.02 -6.53
N ARG A 80 1.33 -4.71 -7.55
CA ARG A 80 2.60 -5.43 -7.43
C ARG A 80 3.74 -4.46 -7.05
N PRO A 81 4.62 -4.85 -6.11
CA PRO A 81 4.77 -6.19 -5.55
C PRO A 81 4.02 -6.45 -4.23
N GLY A 82 3.61 -5.43 -3.46
CA GLY A 82 3.21 -5.68 -2.08
C GLY A 82 2.86 -4.47 -1.23
N ILE A 83 2.41 -4.73 0.00
CA ILE A 83 2.26 -3.73 1.07
C ILE A 83 3.58 -3.57 1.82
N GLY A 84 3.74 -2.42 2.45
CA GLY A 84 4.86 -2.10 3.33
C GLY A 84 5.75 -1.05 2.68
N VAL A 85 6.43 -0.25 3.51
CA VAL A 85 7.28 0.85 3.02
C VAL A 85 8.28 0.38 1.96
N PRO A 86 9.04 -0.73 2.16
CA PRO A 86 9.96 -1.21 1.12
C PRO A 86 9.23 -1.60 -0.17
N MET A 87 8.05 -2.22 -0.08
CA MET A 87 7.31 -2.69 -1.25
C MET A 87 6.72 -1.52 -2.05
N CYS A 88 6.28 -0.45 -1.38
CA CYS A 88 5.86 0.78 -2.05
C CYS A 88 7.02 1.43 -2.81
N LEU A 89 8.23 1.45 -2.24
CA LEU A 89 9.42 1.98 -2.91
C LEU A 89 9.79 1.13 -4.13
N ILE A 90 9.81 -0.19 -4.00
CA ILE A 90 10.05 -1.11 -5.12
C ILE A 90 8.97 -0.94 -6.19
N SER A 91 7.69 -0.76 -5.82
CA SER A 91 6.60 -0.50 -6.76
C SER A 91 6.88 0.75 -7.60
N ALA A 92 7.42 1.82 -6.99
CA ALA A 92 7.82 3.03 -7.72
C ALA A 92 8.98 2.78 -8.69
N GLU A 93 9.95 1.93 -8.31
CA GLU A 93 11.03 1.52 -9.22
C GLU A 93 10.51 0.72 -10.43
N VAL A 94 9.54 -0.19 -10.20
CA VAL A 94 8.89 -0.93 -11.28
C VAL A 94 8.17 0.01 -12.24
N VAL A 95 7.44 1.01 -11.74
CA VAL A 95 6.79 2.02 -12.58
C VAL A 95 7.81 2.84 -13.37
N ARG A 96 8.92 3.27 -12.75
CA ARG A 96 10.01 3.99 -13.44
C ARG A 96 10.56 3.17 -14.61
N ASP A 97 10.76 1.88 -14.43
CA ASP A 97 11.34 1.03 -15.46
C ASP A 97 10.33 0.72 -16.58
N GLU A 98 9.04 0.59 -16.25
CA GLU A 98 7.97 0.47 -17.24
C GLU A 98 7.82 1.75 -18.09
N LEU A 99 7.91 2.93 -17.48
CA LEU A 99 7.92 4.21 -18.20
C LEU A 99 9.09 4.29 -19.20
N ARG A 100 10.28 3.84 -18.80
CA ARG A 100 11.45 3.78 -19.69
C ARG A 100 11.25 2.81 -20.84
N HIS A 101 10.61 1.68 -20.60
CA HIS A 101 10.27 0.72 -21.64
C HIS A 101 9.23 1.27 -22.62
N ASP A 102 8.16 1.90 -22.11
CA ASP A 102 7.10 2.47 -22.94
C ASP A 102 7.65 3.60 -23.84
N ALA A 103 8.51 4.48 -23.31
CA ALA A 103 9.20 5.51 -24.09
C ALA A 103 10.09 4.94 -25.21
N ARG A 104 10.75 3.79 -24.97
CA ARG A 104 11.54 3.10 -26.01
C ARG A 104 10.65 2.50 -27.10
N ARG A 105 9.48 1.98 -26.74
CA ARG A 105 8.49 1.43 -27.69
C ARG A 105 7.82 2.51 -28.53
N ALA A 106 7.58 3.68 -27.94
CA ALA A 106 6.98 4.83 -28.61
C ALA A 106 7.93 5.56 -29.58
N ARG A 107 9.24 5.28 -29.53
CA ARG A 107 10.20 5.89 -30.45
C ARG A 107 10.00 5.28 -31.85
N PRO A 108 9.73 6.10 -32.90
CA PRO A 108 9.62 5.58 -34.25
C PRO A 108 10.95 4.92 -34.65
N ALA A 109 10.88 3.82 -35.41
CA ALA A 109 12.06 3.24 -36.04
C ALA A 109 12.75 4.37 -36.82
N GLY A 110 14.01 4.65 -36.49
CA GLY A 110 14.76 5.70 -37.19
C GLY A 110 14.84 5.38 -38.68
N PRO A 111 14.93 6.39 -39.56
CA PRO A 111 15.18 6.14 -40.98
C PRO A 111 16.60 5.56 -41.10
N GLY A 112 16.72 4.24 -41.28
CA GLY A 112 18.03 3.59 -41.30
C GLY A 112 17.95 2.08 -41.38
N GLY A 113 17.53 1.58 -42.54
CA GLY A 113 17.52 0.16 -42.89
C GLY A 113 17.30 -0.05 -44.39
N SER A 114 18.02 0.70 -45.24
CA SER A 114 18.18 0.37 -46.66
C SER A 114 19.67 0.35 -47.01
N GLY A 115 20.14 -0.77 -47.55
CA GLY A 115 21.49 -0.98 -48.09
C GLY A 115 22.47 -1.53 -47.05
N ALA A 116 23.13 -2.68 -47.23
CA ALA A 116 23.46 -3.46 -48.43
C ALA A 116 23.27 -4.97 -48.21
#